data_AF-A0A7V9PCC9-F1
#
_entry.id   AF-A0A7V9PCC9-F1
#
_cell.length_a   1.000
_cell.length_b   1.000
_cell.length_c   1.000
_cell.angle_alpha   90.00
_cell.angle_beta   90.00
_cell.angle_gamma   90.00
#
_symmetry.space_group_name_H-M   'P 1'
#
loop_
_entity.id
_entity.type
_entity.pdbx_description
1 polymer ?
#
loop_
_entity_poly.entity_id
_entity_poly.type
_entity_poly.pdbx_seq_one_letter_code
_entity_poly.pdbx_strand_id
1 'polypeptide(L)'
;MSELASDSMTRAEPASGSTTSAEVLVQPQVFNFVDFDAERIGGVARTLLGQVGVEVPLRLEIDEGTPLGRAWLTSLEPLVLAVESGAFEDPKRPRQLSDRSIVDTLGRLLFRVKDRLDPAFGEVPADEDLDLAQSVAWDSYAVGRIARLGYPAQRQRRLYHFRNRHGFSDTADAAFARLWEGEGLTWADVQAVCDETAANRTVA
;
A
#
# COMPACT_ATOMS: atom_id res chain seq x y z
N MET A 1 37.01 29.90 -48.44
CA MET A 1 37.62 29.37 -47.20
C MET A 1 36.74 29.88 -46.07
N SER A 2 35.61 29.23 -45.76
CA SER A 2 35.47 27.98 -44.95
C SER A 2 36.33 28.07 -43.67
N GLU A 3 35.83 27.92 -42.45
CA GLU A 3 34.59 27.30 -41.98
C GLU A 3 34.35 27.74 -40.52
N LEU A 4 33.09 27.87 -40.13
CA LEU A 4 32.63 28.10 -38.76
C LEU A 4 32.78 26.81 -37.94
N ALA A 5 33.37 26.90 -36.76
CA ALA A 5 33.44 25.82 -35.78
C ALA A 5 32.03 25.51 -35.26
N SER A 6 31.56 24.28 -35.48
CA SER A 6 30.37 23.71 -34.86
C SER A 6 30.80 22.68 -33.83
N ASP A 7 30.71 23.08 -32.56
CA ASP A 7 30.97 22.27 -31.38
C ASP A 7 29.86 21.20 -31.24
N SER A 8 30.23 19.95 -31.50
CA SER A 8 29.32 18.81 -31.44
C SER A 8 29.34 18.21 -30.04
N MET A 9 28.45 18.70 -29.19
CA MET A 9 28.18 18.15 -27.85
C MET A 9 27.56 16.75 -28.00
N THR A 10 28.38 15.71 -27.85
CA THR A 10 27.92 14.33 -27.71
C THR A 10 27.12 14.20 -26.41
N ARG A 11 25.79 14.12 -26.54
CA ARG A 11 24.89 13.84 -25.42
C ARG A 11 24.93 12.34 -25.16
N ALA A 12 25.52 11.95 -24.04
CA ALA A 12 25.47 10.58 -23.54
C ALA A 12 24.01 10.15 -23.33
N GLU A 13 23.60 9.04 -23.94
CA GLU A 13 22.34 8.37 -23.61
C GLU A 13 22.43 7.81 -22.18
N PRO A 14 21.40 8.01 -21.32
CA PRO A 14 21.38 7.34 -20.04
C PRO A 14 21.11 5.86 -20.26
N ALA A 15 21.96 5.02 -19.67
CA ALA A 15 21.79 3.58 -19.62
C ALA A 15 20.39 3.23 -19.08
N SER A 16 19.61 2.49 -19.87
CA SER A 16 18.38 1.85 -19.41
C SER A 16 18.73 0.81 -18.35
N GLY A 17 18.68 1.21 -17.08
CA GLY A 17 18.63 0.25 -15.98
C GLY A 17 17.41 -0.64 -16.21
N SER A 18 17.65 -1.92 -16.50
CA SER A 18 16.60 -2.94 -16.53
C SER A 18 16.11 -3.13 -15.10
N THR A 19 15.10 -2.36 -14.70
CA THR A 19 14.31 -2.69 -13.52
C THR A 19 13.57 -3.97 -13.88
N THR A 20 14.03 -5.10 -13.35
CA THR A 20 13.32 -6.37 -13.56
C THR A 20 12.01 -6.25 -12.80
N SER A 21 10.93 -5.93 -13.50
CA SER A 21 9.59 -5.86 -12.92
C SER A 21 9.24 -7.23 -12.35
N ALA A 22 8.97 -7.31 -11.06
CA ALA A 22 8.53 -8.54 -10.40
C ALA A 22 7.32 -9.14 -11.14
N GLU A 23 7.28 -10.46 -11.26
CA GLU A 23 6.19 -11.19 -11.88
C GLU A 23 4.88 -10.97 -11.11
N VAL A 24 3.78 -10.72 -11.83
CA VAL A 24 2.44 -10.61 -11.22
C VAL A 24 1.48 -11.56 -11.93
N LEU A 25 0.87 -12.45 -11.16
CA LEU A 25 -0.19 -13.34 -11.60
C LEU A 25 -1.52 -12.91 -10.97
N VAL A 26 -2.51 -12.60 -11.80
CA VAL A 26 -3.88 -12.29 -11.36
C VAL A 26 -4.79 -13.50 -11.61
N GLN A 27 -5.58 -13.87 -10.62
CA GLN A 27 -6.56 -14.94 -10.71
C GLN A 27 -7.93 -14.43 -10.21
N PRO A 28 -9.03 -14.69 -10.93
CA PRO A 28 -9.09 -15.31 -12.25
C PRO A 28 -8.51 -14.39 -13.35
N GLN A 29 -8.18 -14.97 -14.51
CA GLN A 29 -7.74 -14.22 -15.69
C GLN A 29 -8.92 -13.64 -16.48
N VAL A 30 -10.12 -14.18 -16.28
CA VAL A 30 -11.38 -13.72 -16.89
C VAL A 30 -12.41 -13.60 -15.78
N PHE A 31 -13.08 -12.45 -15.73
CA PHE A 31 -14.15 -12.15 -14.78
C PHE A 31 -15.51 -12.29 -15.46
N ASN A 32 -16.49 -12.82 -14.74
CA ASN A 32 -17.85 -13.08 -15.20
C ASN A 32 -18.90 -12.23 -14.46
N PHE A 33 -18.62 -11.82 -13.22
CA PHE A 33 -19.56 -11.09 -12.38
C PHE A 33 -19.22 -9.61 -12.27
N VAL A 34 -17.99 -9.24 -12.60
CA VAL A 34 -17.50 -7.86 -12.62
C VAL A 34 -16.86 -7.52 -13.97
N ASP A 35 -16.90 -6.24 -14.34
CA ASP A 35 -16.30 -5.71 -15.57
C ASP A 35 -14.82 -5.35 -15.32
N PHE A 36 -14.05 -6.34 -14.86
CA PHE A 36 -12.64 -6.18 -14.52
C PHE A 36 -11.72 -6.71 -15.64
N ASP A 37 -10.50 -6.19 -15.66
CA ASP A 37 -9.46 -6.56 -16.60
C ASP A 37 -8.21 -7.00 -15.83
N ALA A 38 -7.87 -8.29 -15.93
CA ALA A 38 -6.74 -8.90 -15.24
C ALA A 38 -5.39 -8.31 -15.68
N GLU A 39 -5.24 -7.95 -16.97
CA GLU A 39 -4.01 -7.34 -17.49
C GLU A 39 -3.84 -5.94 -16.90
N ARG A 40 -4.92 -5.16 -16.85
CA ARG A 40 -4.92 -3.83 -16.22
C ARG A 40 -4.59 -3.90 -14.73
N ILE A 41 -5.21 -4.82 -13.98
CA ILE A 41 -4.90 -5.05 -12.56
C ILE A 41 -3.42 -5.40 -12.40
N GLY A 42 -2.92 -6.33 -13.21
CA GLY A 42 -1.51 -6.75 -13.19
C GLY A 42 -0.55 -5.60 -13.51
N GLY A 43 -0.91 -4.69 -14.42
CA GLY A 43 -0.13 -3.50 -14.75
C GLY A 43 -0.01 -2.51 -13.60
N VAL A 44 -1.12 -2.25 -12.89
CA VAL A 44 -1.12 -1.40 -11.70
C VAL A 44 -0.30 -2.04 -10.57
N ALA A 45 -0.49 -3.35 -10.33
CA ALA A 45 0.25 -4.08 -9.31
C ALA A 45 1.76 -4.10 -9.57
N ARG A 46 2.21 -4.32 -10.81
CA ARG A 46 3.63 -4.25 -11.20
C ARG A 46 4.24 -2.88 -10.93
N THR A 47 3.50 -1.81 -11.26
CA THR A 47 3.93 -0.43 -10.99
C THR A 47 4.13 -0.21 -9.48
N LEU A 48 3.16 -0.65 -8.67
CA LEU A 48 3.24 -0.53 -7.21
C LEU A 48 4.38 -1.35 -6.60
N LEU A 49 4.61 -2.59 -7.05
CA LEU A 49 5.74 -3.41 -6.59
C LEU A 49 7.07 -2.68 -6.80
N GLY A 50 7.27 -2.10 -7.99
CA GLY A 50 8.48 -1.33 -8.30
C GLY A 50 8.64 -0.06 -7.45
N GLN A 51 7.56 0.68 -7.20
CA GLN A 51 7.61 1.90 -6.39
C GLN A 51 7.76 1.63 -4.89
N VAL A 52 7.13 0.56 -4.38
CA VAL A 52 7.26 0.14 -2.99
C VAL A 52 8.64 -0.51 -2.77
N GLY A 53 9.23 -1.11 -3.80
CA GLY A 53 10.49 -1.86 -3.73
C GLY A 53 10.28 -3.24 -3.09
N VAL A 54 9.28 -3.97 -3.59
CA VAL A 54 9.05 -5.40 -3.30
C VAL A 54 9.38 -6.17 -4.58
N GLU A 55 10.39 -7.03 -4.51
CA GLU A 55 10.97 -7.68 -5.71
C GLU A 55 10.54 -9.14 -5.89
N VAL A 56 9.74 -9.68 -4.97
CA VAL A 56 9.25 -11.06 -5.05
C VAL A 56 8.01 -11.16 -5.96
N PRO A 57 7.82 -12.30 -6.68
CA PRO A 57 6.61 -12.54 -7.47
C PRO A 57 5.33 -12.44 -6.64
N LEU A 58 4.32 -11.77 -7.17
CA LEU A 58 3.03 -11.57 -6.50
C LEU A 58 1.92 -12.38 -7.20
N ARG A 59 1.20 -13.19 -6.43
CA ARG A 59 -0.10 -13.74 -6.84
C ARG A 59 -1.25 -12.95 -6.21
N LEU A 60 -2.17 -12.46 -7.04
CA LEU A 60 -3.43 -11.85 -6.64
C LEU A 60 -4.57 -12.82 -6.86
N GLU A 61 -5.24 -13.22 -5.79
CA GLU A 61 -6.43 -14.06 -5.82
C GLU A 61 -7.66 -13.18 -5.57
N ILE A 62 -8.47 -12.97 -6.60
CA ILE A 62 -9.62 -12.08 -6.60
C ILE A 62 -10.91 -12.90 -6.60
N ASP A 63 -11.70 -12.75 -5.54
CA ASP A 63 -13.02 -13.35 -5.43
C ASP A 63 -14.09 -12.40 -6.00
N GLU A 64 -14.57 -12.71 -7.20
CA GLU A 64 -15.68 -12.00 -7.86
C GLU A 64 -17.07 -12.46 -7.40
N GLY A 65 -17.15 -13.52 -6.60
CA GLY A 65 -18.42 -14.03 -6.04
C GLY A 65 -18.97 -13.18 -4.89
N THR A 66 -18.20 -12.23 -4.39
CA THR A 66 -18.56 -11.36 -3.27
C THR A 66 -18.38 -9.88 -3.61
N PRO A 67 -19.39 -9.03 -3.34
CA PRO A 67 -19.28 -7.57 -3.51
C PRO A 67 -18.62 -6.88 -2.30
N LEU A 68 -18.12 -7.66 -1.33
CA LEU A 68 -17.46 -7.12 -0.15
C LEU A 68 -16.09 -6.53 -0.52
N GLY A 69 -15.56 -5.69 0.38
CA GLY A 69 -14.41 -4.84 0.12
C GLY A 69 -13.13 -5.22 0.86
N ARG A 70 -12.96 -6.49 1.26
CA ARG A 70 -11.79 -6.91 2.03
C ARG A 70 -10.63 -7.28 1.13
N ALA A 71 -9.42 -7.12 1.65
CA ALA A 71 -8.19 -7.64 1.06
C ALA A 71 -7.19 -7.90 2.18
N TRP A 72 -6.42 -8.99 2.06
CA TRP A 72 -5.48 -9.44 3.08
C TRP A 72 -4.30 -10.19 2.47
N LEU A 73 -3.25 -10.31 3.26
CA LEU A 73 -2.08 -11.13 2.96
C LEU A 73 -2.39 -12.59 3.34
N THR A 74 -2.24 -13.51 2.40
CA THR A 74 -2.43 -14.95 2.65
C THR A 74 -1.10 -15.65 2.91
N SER A 75 -0.03 -15.22 2.25
CA SER A 75 1.30 -15.82 2.38
C SER A 75 2.38 -14.83 1.98
N LEU A 76 3.54 -14.86 2.65
CA LEU A 76 4.74 -14.08 2.29
C LEU A 76 5.66 -14.84 1.33
N GLU A 77 5.70 -16.17 1.43
CA GLU A 77 6.56 -17.02 0.61
C GLU A 77 5.82 -18.31 0.20
N PRO A 78 5.25 -18.36 -1.03
CA PRO A 78 5.21 -17.31 -2.04
C PRO A 78 4.33 -16.12 -1.61
N LEU A 79 4.55 -14.93 -2.18
CA LEU A 79 3.72 -13.76 -1.88
C LEU A 79 2.34 -13.89 -2.54
N VAL A 80 1.31 -13.99 -1.72
CA VAL A 80 -0.10 -14.13 -2.15
C VAL A 80 -0.97 -13.13 -1.40
N LEU A 81 -1.72 -12.31 -2.14
CA LEU A 81 -2.76 -11.44 -1.59
C LEU A 81 -4.12 -11.91 -2.08
N ALA A 82 -5.07 -12.05 -1.16
CA ALA A 82 -6.46 -12.31 -1.47
C ALA A 82 -7.26 -11.00 -1.42
N VAL A 83 -8.20 -10.84 -2.36
CA VAL A 83 -8.96 -9.62 -2.57
C VAL A 83 -10.40 -9.98 -2.92
N GLU A 84 -11.37 -9.40 -2.20
CA GLU A 84 -12.77 -9.44 -2.61
C GLU A 84 -13.02 -8.34 -3.65
N SER A 85 -13.83 -8.61 -4.68
CA SER A 85 -13.96 -7.71 -5.84
C SER A 85 -14.35 -6.27 -5.49
N GLY A 86 -15.16 -6.07 -4.46
CA GLY A 86 -15.57 -4.74 -3.99
C GLY A 86 -14.40 -3.87 -3.50
N ALA A 87 -13.23 -4.46 -3.21
CA ALA A 87 -12.03 -3.72 -2.81
C ALA A 87 -11.35 -3.00 -4.00
N PHE A 88 -11.62 -3.45 -5.24
CA PHE A 88 -11.11 -2.87 -6.49
C PHE A 88 -12.18 -2.11 -7.28
N GLU A 89 -13.43 -2.17 -6.85
CA GLU A 89 -14.56 -1.57 -7.53
C GLU A 89 -14.58 -0.03 -7.42
N ASP A 90 -15.13 0.64 -8.43
CA ASP A 90 -15.56 2.03 -8.35
C ASP A 90 -16.87 2.12 -7.55
N PRO A 91 -16.88 2.72 -6.35
CA PRO A 91 -18.08 2.80 -5.52
C PRO A 91 -19.21 3.63 -6.16
N LYS A 92 -18.92 4.41 -7.22
CA LYS A 92 -19.92 5.17 -7.98
C LYS A 92 -20.44 4.42 -9.20
N ARG A 93 -19.77 3.34 -9.60
CA ARG A 93 -20.10 2.56 -10.80
C ARG A 93 -19.96 1.07 -10.46
N PRO A 94 -21.03 0.45 -9.93
CA PRO A 94 -20.96 -0.94 -9.49
C PRO A 94 -20.44 -1.88 -10.57
N ARG A 95 -19.66 -2.88 -10.15
CA ARG A 95 -18.94 -3.86 -10.98
C ARG A 95 -17.82 -3.31 -11.86
N GLN A 96 -17.57 -2.01 -11.87
CA GLN A 96 -16.53 -1.40 -12.71
C GLN A 96 -15.22 -1.27 -11.93
N LEU A 97 -14.10 -1.55 -12.60
CA LEU A 97 -12.77 -1.44 -12.01
C LEU A 97 -12.36 0.02 -11.72
N SER A 98 -11.71 0.25 -10.59
CA SER A 98 -11.14 1.54 -10.19
C SER A 98 -9.66 1.41 -9.88
N ASP A 99 -8.78 1.95 -10.73
CA ASP A 99 -7.33 1.98 -10.48
C ASP A 99 -7.00 2.65 -9.15
N ARG A 100 -7.79 3.67 -8.77
CA ARG A 100 -7.67 4.32 -7.47
C ARG A 100 -7.92 3.35 -6.32
N SER A 101 -8.94 2.49 -6.44
CA SER A 101 -9.28 1.50 -5.41
C SER A 101 -8.20 0.41 -5.36
N ILE A 102 -7.68 -0.03 -6.52
CA ILE A 102 -6.53 -0.95 -6.59
C ILE A 102 -5.32 -0.36 -5.87
N VAL A 103 -4.96 0.89 -6.16
CA VAL A 103 -3.81 1.56 -5.53
C VAL A 103 -3.96 1.70 -4.02
N ASP A 104 -5.13 2.13 -3.53
CA ASP A 104 -5.38 2.27 -2.09
C ASP A 104 -5.32 0.90 -1.37
N THR A 105 -5.90 -0.13 -1.98
CA THR A 105 -5.94 -1.49 -1.41
C THR A 105 -4.58 -2.18 -1.49
N LEU A 106 -3.99 -2.30 -2.68
CA LEU A 106 -2.72 -3.00 -2.88
C LEU A 106 -1.54 -2.23 -2.30
N GLY A 107 -1.47 -0.91 -2.49
CA GLY A 107 -0.36 -0.12 -1.95
C GLY A 107 -0.22 -0.30 -0.45
N ARG A 108 -1.34 -0.35 0.27
CA ARG A 108 -1.37 -0.56 1.73
C ARG A 108 -0.84 -1.94 2.11
N LEU A 109 -1.32 -2.99 1.43
CA LEU A 109 -0.86 -4.35 1.68
C LEU A 109 0.62 -4.55 1.30
N LEU A 110 1.06 -3.97 0.17
CA LEU A 110 2.44 -4.09 -0.29
C LEU A 110 3.43 -3.37 0.63
N PHE A 111 3.07 -2.22 1.21
CA PHE A 111 3.90 -1.60 2.24
C PHE A 111 3.98 -2.45 3.52
N ARG A 112 2.88 -3.09 3.92
CA ARG A 112 2.93 -4.07 5.03
C ARG A 112 3.78 -5.29 4.70
N VAL A 113 3.73 -5.78 3.46
CA VAL A 113 4.59 -6.87 2.97
C VAL A 113 6.06 -6.43 3.03
N LYS A 114 6.38 -5.24 2.53
CA LYS A 114 7.74 -4.67 2.60
C LYS A 114 8.24 -4.65 4.04
N ASP A 115 7.41 -4.15 4.96
CA ASP A 115 7.72 -4.10 6.39
C ASP A 115 7.97 -5.49 6.97
N ARG A 116 7.14 -6.49 6.64
CA ARG A 116 7.33 -7.88 7.11
C ARG A 116 8.58 -8.54 6.54
N LEU A 117 9.00 -8.15 5.34
CA LEU A 117 10.21 -8.67 4.69
C LEU A 117 11.49 -7.97 5.16
N ASP A 118 11.39 -6.81 5.79
CA ASP A 118 12.53 -6.03 6.26
C ASP A 118 12.86 -6.37 7.73
N PRO A 119 13.99 -7.05 8.01
CA PRO A 119 14.38 -7.36 9.39
C PRO A 119 14.58 -6.12 10.26
N ALA A 120 14.91 -4.96 9.68
CA ALA A 120 15.07 -3.72 10.41
C ALA A 120 13.74 -3.12 10.89
N PHE A 121 12.61 -3.50 10.28
CA PHE A 121 11.29 -3.10 10.76
C PHE A 121 10.95 -3.79 12.08
N GLY A 122 11.46 -5.00 12.31
CA GLY A 122 11.26 -5.78 13.54
C GLY A 122 10.21 -6.88 13.41
N GLU A 123 9.96 -7.60 14.51
CA GLU A 123 9.04 -8.73 14.55
C GLU A 123 7.58 -8.27 14.63
N VAL A 124 6.87 -8.37 13.51
CA VAL A 124 5.44 -8.04 13.43
C VAL A 124 4.60 -9.29 13.68
N PRO A 125 3.63 -9.27 14.62
CA PRO A 125 2.70 -10.39 14.84
C PRO A 125 1.94 -10.79 13.58
N ALA A 126 1.35 -11.99 13.56
CA ALA A 126 0.45 -12.40 12.49
C ALA A 126 -0.79 -11.47 12.45
N ASP A 127 -1.43 -11.33 11.29
CA ASP A 127 -2.55 -10.39 11.12
C ASP A 127 -3.73 -10.71 12.07
N GLU A 128 -3.94 -11.99 12.41
CA GLU A 128 -4.94 -12.46 13.37
C GLU A 128 -4.63 -12.12 14.83
N ASP A 129 -3.35 -11.87 15.15
CA ASP A 129 -2.89 -11.52 16.49
C ASP A 129 -2.84 -10.00 16.71
N LEU A 130 -3.02 -9.21 15.64
CA LEU A 130 -3.08 -7.76 15.73
C LEU A 130 -4.43 -7.30 16.30
N ASP A 131 -4.37 -6.45 17.32
CA ASP A 131 -5.56 -5.72 17.73
C ASP A 131 -5.96 -4.64 16.69
N LEU A 132 -7.17 -4.12 16.84
CA LEU A 132 -7.69 -3.10 15.91
C LEU A 132 -6.90 -1.79 15.96
N ALA A 133 -6.26 -1.44 17.07
CA ALA A 133 -5.48 -0.21 17.20
C ALA A 133 -4.14 -0.36 16.47
N GLN A 134 -3.41 -1.44 16.71
CA GLN A 134 -2.18 -1.81 16.01
C GLN A 134 -2.38 -1.86 14.51
N SER A 135 -3.43 -2.55 14.05
CA SER A 135 -3.73 -2.64 12.61
C SER A 135 -4.00 -1.26 12.00
N VAL A 136 -4.73 -0.38 12.70
CA VAL A 136 -5.05 0.95 12.19
C VAL A 136 -3.85 1.92 12.23
N ALA A 137 -2.99 1.81 13.24
CA ALA A 137 -1.73 2.54 13.32
C ALA A 137 -0.81 2.13 12.16
N TRP A 138 -0.63 0.83 11.94
CA TRP A 138 0.19 0.32 10.86
C TRP A 138 -0.36 0.70 9.47
N ASP A 139 -1.68 0.62 9.28
CA ASP A 139 -2.35 1.12 8.07
C ASP A 139 -2.10 2.61 7.84
N SER A 140 -2.09 3.42 8.91
CA SER A 140 -1.84 4.86 8.79
C SER A 140 -0.41 5.15 8.30
N TYR A 141 0.57 4.38 8.78
CA TYR A 141 1.95 4.44 8.29
C TYR A 141 2.09 3.95 6.83
N ALA A 142 1.50 2.80 6.50
CA ALA A 142 1.50 2.28 5.14
C ALA A 142 0.85 3.25 4.13
N VAL A 143 -0.31 3.80 4.47
CA VAL A 143 -1.04 4.73 3.59
C VAL A 143 -0.38 6.10 3.53
N GLY A 144 0.29 6.55 4.60
CA GLY A 144 1.15 7.74 4.56
C GLY A 144 2.26 7.60 3.51
N ARG A 145 2.87 6.43 3.39
CA ARG A 145 3.87 6.13 2.34
C ARG A 145 3.27 6.11 0.94
N ILE A 146 2.06 5.59 0.75
CA ILE A 146 1.32 5.69 -0.52
C ILE A 146 1.10 7.16 -0.91
N ALA A 147 0.75 8.02 0.05
CA ALA A 147 0.57 9.45 -0.19
C ALA A 147 1.86 10.12 -0.67
N ARG A 148 3.02 9.73 -0.10
CA ARG A 148 4.34 10.24 -0.50
C ARG A 148 4.77 9.77 -1.89
N LEU A 149 4.27 8.64 -2.37
CA LEU A 149 4.40 8.21 -3.77
C LEU A 149 3.53 9.06 -4.74
N GLY A 150 2.74 10.02 -4.24
CA GLY A 150 1.92 10.92 -5.05
C GLY A 150 0.49 10.43 -5.29
N TYR A 151 0.08 9.33 -4.66
CA TYR A 151 -1.26 8.77 -4.84
C TYR A 151 -2.31 9.39 -3.90
N PRO A 152 -3.59 9.49 -4.32
CA PRO A 152 -4.66 10.01 -3.46
C PRO A 152 -4.97 9.11 -2.25
N ALA A 153 -4.58 9.53 -1.05
CA ALA A 153 -4.62 8.67 0.15
C ALA A 153 -5.76 8.95 1.17
N GLN A 154 -6.73 9.83 0.84
CA GLN A 154 -7.88 10.16 1.70
C GLN A 154 -7.53 10.47 3.17
N ARG A 155 -6.48 11.28 3.43
CA ARG A 155 -5.92 11.53 4.77
C ARG A 155 -6.96 11.79 5.87
N GLN A 156 -7.96 12.64 5.61
CA GLN A 156 -8.99 12.96 6.61
C GLN A 156 -9.85 11.76 7.01
N ARG A 157 -10.18 10.86 6.06
CA ARG A 157 -10.88 9.61 6.35
C ARG A 157 -10.00 8.68 7.18
N ARG A 158 -8.70 8.59 6.85
CA ARG A 158 -7.74 7.76 7.59
C ARG A 158 -7.55 8.28 9.02
N LEU A 159 -7.44 9.60 9.21
CA LEU A 159 -7.38 10.22 10.53
C LEU A 159 -8.65 9.93 11.35
N TYR A 160 -9.84 10.04 10.75
CA TYR A 160 -11.08 9.69 11.44
C TYR A 160 -11.10 8.21 11.87
N HIS A 161 -10.68 7.31 10.99
CA HIS A 161 -10.58 5.89 11.31
C HIS A 161 -9.56 5.61 12.44
N PHE A 162 -8.43 6.32 12.43
CA PHE A 162 -7.45 6.29 13.50
C PHE A 162 -8.04 6.75 14.83
N ARG A 163 -8.73 7.90 14.87
CA ARG A 163 -9.39 8.42 16.07
C ARG A 163 -10.43 7.46 16.66
N ASN A 164 -11.16 6.72 15.82
CA ASN A 164 -12.10 5.70 16.29
C ASN A 164 -11.43 4.55 17.08
N ARG A 165 -10.11 4.39 16.97
CA ARG A 165 -9.32 3.39 17.70
C ARG A 165 -8.38 3.99 18.72
N HIS A 166 -7.96 5.24 18.56
CA HIS A 166 -6.94 5.90 19.39
C HIS A 166 -7.49 7.08 20.20
N GLY A 167 -8.76 7.46 20.03
CA GLY A 167 -9.40 8.58 20.71
C GLY A 167 -9.46 9.85 19.85
N PHE A 168 -10.33 10.77 20.23
CA PHE A 168 -10.47 12.10 19.61
C PHE A 168 -9.75 13.13 20.49
N SER A 169 -8.43 13.19 20.38
CA SER A 169 -7.58 14.07 21.19
C SER A 169 -6.38 14.60 20.39
N ASP A 170 -5.77 15.69 20.87
CA ASP A 170 -4.56 16.25 20.28
C ASP A 170 -3.40 15.23 20.27
N THR A 171 -3.31 14.38 21.30
CA THR A 171 -2.34 13.29 21.35
C THR A 171 -2.56 12.29 20.21
N ALA A 172 -3.80 11.87 19.96
CA ALA A 172 -4.09 10.95 18.85
C ALA A 172 -3.79 11.59 17.48
N ASP A 173 -4.05 12.88 17.32
CA ASP A 173 -3.75 13.62 16.10
C ASP A 173 -2.25 13.75 15.85
N ALA A 174 -1.47 14.05 16.90
CA ALA A 174 -0.02 14.13 16.83
C ALA A 174 0.60 12.74 16.55
N ALA A 175 0.05 11.68 17.13
CA ALA A 175 0.47 10.31 16.87
C ALA A 175 0.18 9.89 15.41
N PHE A 176 -1.02 10.22 14.90
CA PHE A 176 -1.35 10.01 13.49
C PHE A 176 -0.39 10.77 12.56
N ALA A 177 -0.07 12.03 12.87
CA ALA A 177 0.86 12.82 12.05
C ALA A 177 2.25 12.18 11.97
N ARG A 178 2.78 11.69 13.11
CA ARG A 178 4.06 10.96 13.15
C ARG A 178 4.04 9.70 12.28
N LEU A 179 2.99 8.88 12.36
CA LEU A 179 2.84 7.71 11.50
C LEU A 179 2.69 8.12 10.03
N TRP A 180 1.90 9.14 9.74
CA TRP A 180 1.59 9.56 8.38
C TRP A 180 2.81 10.14 7.66
N GLU A 181 3.67 10.87 8.36
CA GLU A 181 4.81 11.61 7.79
C GLU A 181 6.15 10.90 8.01
N GLY A 182 6.24 10.01 9.00
CA GLY A 182 7.47 9.33 9.38
C GLY A 182 8.02 8.44 8.28
N GLU A 183 9.35 8.31 8.27
CA GLU A 183 10.12 7.42 7.39
C GLU A 183 11.00 6.53 8.24
N GLY A 184 11.22 5.29 7.82
CA GLY A 184 12.06 4.34 8.55
C GLY A 184 11.51 3.99 9.94
N LEU A 185 10.21 4.16 10.17
CA LEU A 185 9.58 3.70 11.41
C LEU A 185 9.64 2.18 11.49
N THR A 186 9.82 1.68 12.70
CA THR A 186 9.82 0.25 13.05
C THR A 186 8.49 -0.18 13.63
N TRP A 187 8.30 -1.48 13.81
CA TRP A 187 7.17 -2.04 14.55
C TRP A 187 7.09 -1.49 15.99
N ALA A 188 8.24 -1.28 16.64
CA ALA A 188 8.28 -0.69 17.99
C ALA A 188 7.72 0.74 18.01
N ASP A 189 7.95 1.54 16.96
CA ASP A 189 7.39 2.88 16.84
C ASP A 189 5.87 2.85 16.66
N VAL A 190 5.36 1.88 15.88
CA VAL A 190 3.91 1.65 15.74
C VAL A 190 3.30 1.27 17.09
N GLN A 191 3.94 0.37 17.83
CA GLN A 191 3.49 -0.05 19.15
C GLN A 191 3.50 1.11 20.16
N ALA A 192 4.56 1.93 20.15
CA ALA A 192 4.66 3.08 21.04
C ALA A 192 3.51 4.09 20.85
N VAL A 193 3.07 4.30 19.60
CA VAL A 193 1.88 5.12 19.31
C VAL A 193 0.62 4.50 19.89
N CYS A 194 0.44 3.18 19.76
CA CYS A 194 -0.70 2.48 20.36
C CYS A 194 -0.72 2.64 21.88
N ASP A 195 0.42 2.45 22.55
CA ASP A 195 0.54 2.52 24.00
C ASP A 195 0.28 3.95 24.53
N GLU A 196 0.87 4.96 23.87
CA GLU A 196 0.70 6.38 24.21
C GLU A 196 -0.77 6.81 24.13
N THR A 197 -1.46 6.41 23.07
CA THR A 197 -2.87 6.78 22.86
C THR A 197 -3.81 5.97 23.75
N ALA A 198 -3.47 4.72 24.08
CA ALA A 198 -4.21 3.93 25.04
C ALA A 198 -4.14 4.54 26.45
N ALA A 199 -2.94 4.93 26.92
CA ALA A 199 -2.75 5.54 28.23
C ALA A 199 -3.60 6.81 28.42
N ASN A 200 -3.71 7.65 27.38
CA ASN A 200 -4.50 8.87 27.43
C ASN A 200 -6.02 8.64 27.47
N ARG A 201 -6.51 7.47 27.01
CA ARG A 201 -7.94 7.13 27.10
C ARG A 201 -8.35 6.66 28.49
N THR A 202 -7.43 6.14 29.29
CA THR A 202 -7.73 5.68 30.66
C THR A 202 -7.76 6.84 31.66
N VAL A 203 -7.19 7.99 31.29
CA VAL A 203 -7.08 9.18 32.16
C VAL A 203 -8.23 10.17 31.95
N ALA A 204 -9.03 10.01 30.89
CA ALA A 204 -10.19 10.85 30.55
C ALA A 204 -11.51 10.19 30.97
#